data_AF-A0A8C9AJH8-F1
#
_entry.id   AF-A0A8C9AJH8-F1
#
_cell.length_a   1.000
_cell.length_b   1.000
_cell.length_c   1.000
_cell.angle_alpha   90.00
_cell.angle_beta   90.00
_cell.angle_gamma   90.00
#
_symmetry.space_group_name_H-M   'P 1'
#
loop_
_entity.id
_entity.type
_entity.pdbx_description
1 polymer ?
#
loop_
_entity_poly.entity_id
_entity_poly.type
_entity_poly.pdbx_seq_one_letter_code
_entity_poly.pdbx_strand_id
1 'polypeptide(L)'
;MALWLTMVIALTCLGGLASPGPVPPSTNLRELIEELVNITQNQKMPLCNGSMVWSLNLTSGVYCGALESLTNVSGCGAIQKTQRMLRGLCAHKPSAGQVPGSYTRDTKIEMAQFVKDLLRHLRKLFHRGKFN
;
A
#
# COMPACT_ATOMS: atom_id res chain seq x y z
N MET A 1 15.37 -6.85 55.93
CA MET A 1 15.51 -7.76 54.78
C MET A 1 14.62 -7.31 53.62
N ALA A 2 14.87 -6.13 53.03
CA ALA A 2 13.94 -5.53 52.04
C ALA A 2 14.64 -4.74 50.91
N LEU A 3 15.97 -4.89 50.75
CA LEU A 3 16.76 -4.12 49.78
C LEU A 3 17.14 -4.89 48.51
N TRP A 4 16.86 -6.19 48.45
CA TRP A 4 17.22 -7.03 47.30
C TRP A 4 16.09 -7.23 46.28
N LEU A 5 14.84 -6.93 46.64
CA LEU A 5 13.68 -7.12 45.76
C LEU A 5 13.46 -5.97 44.76
N THR A 6 14.03 -4.79 45.02
CA THR A 6 13.86 -3.61 44.15
C THR A 6 14.82 -3.61 42.96
N MET A 7 15.94 -4.33 43.02
CA MET A 7 16.93 -4.34 41.94
C MET A 7 16.52 -5.26 40.76
N VAL A 8 15.68 -6.27 41.00
CA VAL A 8 15.21 -7.19 39.96
C VAL A 8 14.15 -6.55 39.05
N ILE A 9 13.35 -5.62 39.57
CA ILE A 9 12.26 -4.98 38.81
C ILE A 9 12.79 -3.93 37.82
N ALA A 10 14.00 -3.39 38.04
CA ALA A 10 14.62 -2.46 37.09
C ALA A 10 15.23 -3.16 35.86
N LEU A 11 15.55 -4.47 35.93
CA LEU A 11 16.17 -5.20 34.82
C LEU A 11 15.19 -5.66 33.74
N THR A 12 13.88 -5.70 34.02
CA THR A 12 12.88 -6.20 33.05
C THR A 12 12.38 -5.13 32.07
N CYS A 13 12.73 -3.86 32.28
CA CYS A 13 12.34 -2.76 31.39
C CYS A 13 13.29 -2.55 30.18
N LEU A 14 14.38 -3.31 30.09
CA LEU A 14 15.36 -3.24 28.99
C LEU A 14 15.00 -4.09 27.76
N GLY A 15 13.87 -4.80 27.77
CA GLY A 15 13.42 -5.67 26.67
C GLY A 15 12.80 -4.94 25.46
N GLY A 16 12.96 -3.62 25.34
CA GLY A 16 12.18 -2.78 24.42
C GLY A 16 12.85 -2.28 23.14
N LEU A 17 14.04 -2.78 22.76
CA LEU A 17 14.85 -2.16 21.68
C LEU A 17 15.11 -3.04 20.46
N ALA A 18 14.17 -3.91 20.09
CA ALA A 18 14.15 -4.52 18.76
C ALA A 18 12.92 -4.04 17.99
N SER A 19 12.79 -2.71 17.81
CA SER A 19 11.90 -2.20 16.78
C SER A 19 12.49 -2.60 15.43
N PRO A 20 11.76 -3.34 14.57
CA PRO A 20 12.24 -3.67 13.23
C PRO A 20 12.64 -2.38 12.52
N GLY A 21 13.88 -2.33 12.03
CA GLY A 21 14.37 -1.17 11.29
C GLY A 21 13.48 -0.86 10.07
N PRO A 22 13.51 0.39 9.56
CA PRO A 22 12.73 0.77 8.39
C PRO A 22 13.02 -0.17 7.20
N VAL A 23 11.97 -0.75 6.63
CA VAL A 23 12.08 -1.62 5.46
C VAL A 23 12.54 -0.80 4.25
N PRO A 24 13.53 -1.25 3.46
CA PRO A 24 13.99 -0.53 2.28
C PRO A 24 12.84 -0.25 1.29
N PRO A 25 12.81 0.93 0.64
CA PRO A 25 11.77 1.27 -0.33
C PRO A 25 11.64 0.26 -1.49
N SER A 26 12.76 -0.32 -1.92
CA SER A 26 12.79 -1.36 -2.95
C SER A 26 12.08 -2.65 -2.52
N THR A 27 12.19 -3.03 -1.24
CA THR A 27 11.49 -4.18 -0.66
C THR A 27 9.98 -3.92 -0.62
N ASN A 28 9.55 -2.72 -0.20
CA ASN A 28 8.13 -2.37 -0.16
C ASN A 28 7.48 -2.40 -1.56
N LEU A 29 8.17 -1.86 -2.58
CA LEU A 29 7.67 -1.91 -3.97
C LEU A 29 7.61 -3.35 -4.49
N ARG A 30 8.62 -4.17 -4.18
CA ARG A 30 8.64 -5.58 -4.57
C ARG A 30 7.48 -6.36 -3.97
N GLU A 31 7.25 -6.22 -2.66
CA GLU A 31 6.14 -6.88 -1.97
C GLU A 31 4.78 -6.45 -2.54
N LEU A 32 4.62 -5.17 -2.87
CA LEU A 32 3.42 -4.68 -3.54
C LEU A 32 3.24 -5.32 -4.92
N ILE A 33 4.31 -5.43 -5.72
CA ILE A 33 4.25 -6.09 -7.03
C ILE A 33 3.84 -7.57 -6.88
N GLU A 34 4.41 -8.28 -5.92
CA GLU A 34 4.09 -9.69 -5.64
C GLU A 34 2.61 -9.84 -5.22
N GLU A 35 2.10 -8.95 -4.38
CA GLU A 35 0.69 -8.94 -3.99
C GLU A 35 -0.24 -8.67 -5.19
N LEU A 36 0.09 -7.69 -6.03
CA LEU A 36 -0.70 -7.37 -7.23
C LEU A 36 -0.70 -8.53 -8.23
N VAL A 37 0.41 -9.27 -8.35
CA VAL A 37 0.50 -10.50 -9.15
C VAL A 37 -0.43 -11.57 -8.57
N ASN A 38 -0.40 -11.78 -7.26
CA ASN A 38 -1.23 -12.78 -6.59
C ASN A 38 -2.74 -12.53 -6.82
N ILE A 39 -3.19 -11.28 -6.69
CA ILE A 39 -4.61 -10.96 -6.91
C ILE A 39 -5.01 -11.01 -8.38
N THR A 40 -4.09 -10.88 -9.33
CA THR A 40 -4.40 -10.91 -10.78
C THR A 40 -4.32 -12.30 -11.40
N GLN A 41 -3.46 -13.19 -10.90
CA GLN A 41 -3.26 -14.53 -11.48
C GLN A 41 -4.42 -15.50 -11.18
N ASN A 42 -5.16 -15.30 -10.09
CA ASN A 42 -6.12 -16.29 -9.59
C ASN A 42 -7.60 -15.98 -9.91
N GLN A 43 -7.88 -15.15 -10.92
CA GLN A 43 -9.25 -14.66 -11.16
C GLN A 43 -10.07 -15.56 -12.08
N LYS A 44 -10.74 -16.56 -11.50
CA LYS A 44 -11.88 -17.25 -12.13
C LYS A 44 -13.16 -16.40 -12.15
N MET A 45 -13.23 -15.38 -11.30
CA MET A 45 -14.33 -14.41 -11.21
C MET A 45 -13.79 -12.98 -11.30
N PRO A 46 -14.58 -12.01 -11.77
CA PRO A 46 -14.16 -10.61 -11.84
C PRO A 46 -13.73 -10.06 -10.47
N LEU A 47 -12.56 -9.41 -10.40
CA LEU A 47 -12.06 -8.81 -9.16
C LEU A 47 -13.11 -7.90 -8.50
N CYS A 48 -13.37 -8.11 -7.21
CA CYS A 48 -14.32 -7.31 -6.44
C CYS A 48 -15.69 -7.21 -7.14
N ASN A 49 -16.21 -8.31 -7.68
CA ASN A 49 -17.49 -8.38 -8.42
C ASN A 49 -17.58 -7.42 -9.61
N GLY A 50 -16.45 -7.12 -10.26
CA GLY A 50 -16.43 -6.20 -11.41
C GLY A 50 -16.60 -4.74 -11.01
N SER A 51 -16.26 -4.38 -9.77
CA SER A 51 -16.28 -2.99 -9.30
C SER A 51 -15.54 -2.06 -10.26
N MET A 52 -16.04 -0.84 -10.40
CA MET A 52 -15.44 0.20 -11.24
C MET A 52 -14.73 1.22 -10.36
N VAL A 53 -13.51 1.59 -10.75
CA VAL A 53 -12.67 2.57 -10.03
C VAL A 53 -12.25 3.69 -10.96
N TRP A 54 -11.95 4.86 -10.39
CA TRP A 54 -11.41 5.97 -11.16
C TRP A 54 -10.08 5.56 -11.82
N SER A 55 -9.94 5.87 -13.11
CA SER A 55 -8.66 5.74 -13.78
C SER A 55 -7.68 6.78 -13.23
N LEU A 56 -6.40 6.48 -13.36
CA LEU A 56 -5.33 7.35 -12.88
C LEU A 56 -4.31 7.57 -13.98
N ASN A 57 -3.79 8.79 -14.05
CA ASN A 57 -2.60 9.04 -14.83
C ASN A 57 -1.37 8.60 -14.01
N LEU A 58 -0.75 7.50 -14.41
CA LEU A 58 0.37 6.86 -13.72
C LEU A 58 1.67 7.63 -13.98
N THR A 59 1.79 8.84 -13.41
CA THR A 59 2.97 9.72 -13.57
C THR A 59 3.63 10.04 -12.22
N SER A 60 3.07 10.98 -11.44
CA SER A 60 3.61 11.40 -10.13
C SER A 60 2.65 11.04 -8.99
N GLY A 61 3.15 10.60 -7.84
CA GLY A 61 2.27 10.27 -6.70
C GLY A 61 1.39 9.04 -6.95
N VAL A 62 1.91 8.07 -7.73
CA VAL A 62 1.19 6.86 -8.15
C VAL A 62 0.60 6.10 -6.97
N TYR A 63 1.35 5.97 -5.86
CA TYR A 63 0.88 5.24 -4.68
C TYR A 63 -0.34 5.88 -4.02
N CYS A 64 -0.33 7.21 -3.87
CA CYS A 64 -1.42 7.97 -3.26
C CYS A 64 -2.66 7.98 -4.16
N GLY A 65 -2.50 8.24 -5.45
CA GLY A 65 -3.60 8.19 -6.41
C GLY A 65 -4.22 6.79 -6.47
N ALA A 66 -3.38 5.75 -6.47
CA ALA A 66 -3.85 4.37 -6.46
C ALA A 66 -4.66 4.05 -5.20
N LEU A 67 -4.15 4.43 -4.04
CA LEU A 67 -4.88 4.28 -2.78
C LEU A 67 -6.23 4.99 -2.82
N GLU A 68 -6.28 6.24 -3.28
CA GLU A 68 -7.51 7.03 -3.32
C GLU A 68 -8.57 6.38 -4.23
N SER A 69 -8.17 5.90 -5.40
CA SER A 69 -9.08 5.20 -6.33
C SER A 69 -9.63 3.91 -5.73
N LEU A 70 -8.78 3.16 -5.00
CA LEU A 70 -9.15 1.90 -4.38
C LEU A 70 -9.96 2.08 -3.09
N THR A 71 -9.84 3.21 -2.38
CA THR A 71 -10.50 3.42 -1.08
C THR A 71 -12.03 3.52 -1.22
N ASN A 72 -12.53 3.87 -2.41
CA ASN A 72 -13.96 3.90 -2.72
C ASN A 72 -14.58 2.50 -2.93
N VAL A 73 -13.77 1.43 -2.95
CA VAL A 73 -14.24 0.04 -3.07
C VAL A 73 -14.37 -0.57 -1.67
N SER A 74 -15.60 -0.67 -1.18
CA SER A 74 -15.92 -1.33 0.09
C SER A 74 -16.24 -2.82 -0.10
N GLY A 75 -16.03 -3.63 0.94
CA GLY A 75 -16.44 -5.05 0.94
C GLY A 75 -15.57 -6.00 0.11
N CYS A 76 -14.46 -5.53 -0.47
CA CYS A 76 -13.54 -6.37 -1.22
C CYS A 76 -12.29 -6.74 -0.38
N GLY A 77 -12.30 -7.94 0.23
CA GLY A 77 -11.16 -8.43 1.01
C GLY A 77 -9.88 -8.63 0.19
N ALA A 78 -10.02 -8.94 -1.11
CA ALA A 78 -8.90 -9.22 -2.00
C ALA A 78 -7.89 -8.06 -2.13
N ILE A 79 -8.33 -6.81 -1.93
CA ILE A 79 -7.48 -5.63 -2.07
C ILE A 79 -7.06 -5.01 -0.74
N GLN A 80 -7.50 -5.57 0.39
CA GLN A 80 -7.25 -4.98 1.71
C GLN A 80 -5.75 -4.89 2.01
N LYS A 81 -4.98 -5.93 1.67
CA LYS A 81 -3.52 -5.95 1.82
C LYS A 81 -2.84 -4.95 0.87
N THR A 82 -3.30 -4.88 -0.38
CA THR A 82 -2.83 -3.89 -1.36
C THR A 82 -3.04 -2.46 -0.86
N GLN A 83 -4.23 -2.11 -0.37
CA GLN A 83 -4.52 -0.80 0.21
C GLN A 83 -3.62 -0.47 1.40
N ARG A 84 -3.32 -1.45 2.26
CA ARG A 84 -2.40 -1.28 3.41
C ARG A 84 -0.98 -0.96 2.94
N MET A 85 -0.46 -1.70 1.96
CA MET A 85 0.87 -1.45 1.39
C MET A 85 0.96 -0.07 0.73
N LEU A 86 -0.05 0.31 -0.07
CA LEU A 86 -0.12 1.62 -0.71
C LEU A 86 -0.17 2.76 0.31
N ARG A 87 -0.84 2.61 1.45
CA ARG A 87 -0.81 3.59 2.56
C ARG A 87 0.58 3.83 3.10
N GLY A 88 1.41 2.77 3.21
CA GLY A 88 2.79 2.90 3.69
C GLY A 88 3.72 3.57 2.67
N LEU A 89 3.45 3.38 1.37
CA LEU A 89 4.22 3.97 0.27
C LEU A 89 3.76 5.40 -0.09
N CYS A 90 2.53 5.77 0.27
CA CYS A 90 2.00 7.10 0.06
C CYS A 90 2.55 8.06 1.13
N ALA A 91 3.56 8.85 0.78
CA ALA A 91 4.18 9.83 1.68
C ALA A 91 3.22 10.96 2.12
N HIS A 92 2.15 11.22 1.37
CA HIS A 92 1.11 12.14 1.77
C HIS A 92 0.02 11.39 2.55
N LYS A 93 -0.02 11.58 3.88
CA LYS A 93 -1.28 11.41 4.61
C LYS A 93 -2.29 12.33 3.90
N PRO A 94 -3.39 11.82 3.33
CA PRO A 94 -4.41 12.70 2.78
C PRO A 94 -4.95 13.51 3.95
N SER A 95 -4.47 14.75 4.09
CA SER A 95 -5.06 15.73 4.98
C SER A 95 -6.46 15.97 4.43
N ALA A 96 -7.48 15.86 5.28
CA ALA A 96 -8.86 16.11 4.89
C ALA A 96 -8.97 17.54 4.31
N GLY A 97 -8.92 17.66 2.99
CA GLY A 97 -8.95 18.94 2.28
C GLY A 97 -7.82 19.17 1.27
N GLN A 98 -6.73 18.40 1.30
CA GLN A 98 -5.74 18.40 0.21
C GLN A 98 -6.05 17.25 -0.72
N VAL A 99 -6.58 17.54 -1.91
CA VAL A 99 -6.72 16.59 -3.01
C VAL A 99 -5.36 16.53 -3.71
N PRO A 100 -4.47 15.55 -3.41
CA PRO A 100 -3.16 15.51 -4.01
C PRO A 100 -3.34 14.86 -5.39
N GLY A 101 -3.28 15.71 -6.41
CA GLY A 101 -3.52 15.33 -7.78
C GLY A 101 -4.98 15.53 -8.16
N SER A 102 -5.30 16.73 -8.64
CA SER A 102 -6.40 16.96 -9.55
C SER A 102 -6.17 16.14 -10.83
N TYR A 103 -6.30 14.82 -10.72
CA TYR A 103 -6.41 13.94 -11.86
C TYR A 103 -7.85 14.08 -12.32
N THR A 104 -8.01 14.59 -13.53
CA THR A 104 -9.26 14.56 -14.29
C THR A 104 -9.88 13.18 -14.17
N ARG A 105 -10.81 13.03 -13.22
CA ARG A 105 -11.56 11.80 -12.94
C ARG A 105 -12.63 11.65 -14.02
N ASP A 106 -12.17 11.50 -15.25
CA ASP A 106 -13.06 11.58 -16.40
C ASP A 106 -13.65 10.20 -16.71
N THR A 107 -12.94 9.14 -16.34
CA THR A 107 -13.30 7.77 -16.70
C THR A 107 -13.16 6.82 -15.51
N LYS A 108 -14.16 5.96 -15.32
CA LYS A 108 -14.05 4.78 -14.47
C LYS A 108 -13.70 3.57 -15.33
N ILE A 109 -12.82 2.71 -14.83
CA ILE A 109 -12.42 1.45 -15.46
C ILE A 109 -12.66 0.29 -14.51
N GLU A 110 -12.73 -0.93 -15.06
CA GLU A 110 -12.87 -2.13 -14.25
C GLU A 110 -11.69 -2.29 -13.30
N MET A 111 -11.98 -2.76 -12.09
CA MET A 111 -11.00 -3.03 -11.05
C MET A 111 -9.87 -3.95 -11.52
N ALA A 112 -10.20 -5.01 -12.26
CA ALA A 112 -9.22 -5.93 -12.81
C ALA A 112 -8.28 -5.24 -13.80
N GLN A 113 -8.80 -4.35 -14.64
CA GLN A 113 -8.01 -3.58 -15.60
C GLN A 113 -7.10 -2.57 -14.88
N PHE A 114 -7.66 -1.85 -13.91
CA PHE A 114 -6.92 -0.92 -13.06
C PHE A 114 -5.70 -1.57 -12.40
N VAL A 115 -5.90 -2.72 -11.77
CA VAL A 115 -4.82 -3.47 -11.09
C VAL A 115 -3.74 -3.93 -12.08
N LYS A 116 -4.12 -4.37 -13.29
CA LYS A 116 -3.17 -4.75 -14.34
C LYS A 116 -2.33 -3.56 -14.81
N ASP A 117 -2.94 -2.41 -15.00
CA ASP A 117 -2.24 -1.20 -15.45
C ASP A 117 -1.29 -0.67 -14.37
N LEU A 118 -1.74 -0.68 -13.11
CA LEU A 118 -0.89 -0.37 -11.96
C LEU A 118 0.30 -1.32 -11.86
N LEU A 119 0.08 -2.63 -11.90
CA LEU A 119 1.14 -3.64 -11.84
C LEU A 119 2.17 -3.44 -12.97
N ARG A 120 1.71 -3.19 -14.19
CA ARG A 120 2.58 -2.90 -15.34
C ARG A 120 3.46 -1.67 -15.09
N HIS A 121 2.88 -0.61 -14.55
CA HIS A 121 3.61 0.62 -14.26
C HIS A 121 4.62 0.43 -13.13
N LEU A 122 4.22 -0.22 -12.02
CA LEU A 122 5.11 -0.48 -10.89
C LEU A 122 6.31 -1.36 -11.27
N ARG A 123 6.11 -2.35 -12.13
CA ARG A 123 7.23 -3.12 -12.71
C ARG A 123 8.20 -2.22 -13.47
N LYS A 124 7.72 -1.27 -14.27
CA LYS A 124 8.60 -0.32 -14.98
C LYS A 124 9.39 0.56 -14.00
N LEU A 125 8.77 1.02 -12.92
CA LEU A 125 9.45 1.80 -11.88
C LEU A 125 10.54 0.97 -11.19
N PHE A 126 10.21 -0.26 -10.80
CA PHE A 126 11.15 -1.19 -10.17
C PHE A 126 12.37 -1.46 -11.06
N HIS A 127 12.17 -1.73 -12.35
CA HIS A 127 13.29 -1.94 -13.30
C HIS A 127 14.14 -0.68 -13.52
N ARG A 128 13.58 0.50 -13.30
CA ARG A 128 14.29 1.79 -13.40
C ARG A 128 14.91 2.24 -12.09
N GLY A 129 14.81 1.45 -11.02
CA GLY A 129 15.30 1.82 -9.69
C GLY A 129 14.58 3.01 -9.06
N LYS A 130 13.33 3.28 -9.48
CA LYS A 130 12.49 4.35 -8.91
C LYS A 130 11.51 3.73 -7.92
N PHE A 131 11.59 4.10 -6.64
CA PHE A 131 10.84 3.44 -5.56
C PHE A 131 9.86 4.37 -4.82
N ASN A 132 9.86 5.64 -5.19
CA ASN A 132 9.24 6.77 -4.51
C ASN A 132 8.31 7.54 -5.46
#